data_AF-A0A9X8YNY2-F1
#
_entry.id   AF-A0A9X8YNY2-F1
#
_cell.length_a   1.000
_cell.length_b   1.000
_cell.length_c   1.000
_cell.angle_alpha   90.00
_cell.angle_beta   90.00
_cell.angle_gamma   90.00
#
_symmetry.space_group_name_H-M   'P 1'
#
loop_
_entity.id
_entity.type
_entity.pdbx_description
1 polymer ?
#
loop_
_entity_poly.entity_id
_entity_poly.type
_entity_poly.pdbx_seq_one_letter_code
_entity_poly.pdbx_strand_id
1 'polypeptide(L)'
;GNLTNAHELRQKLFESGRRHVNTTSDSEILLNVLASELDRFPHYPLEADNIFTAVAAMHQQLRGAYACVAMIIGHGLLAFRDPNGIRPLVIGKRTLEDGRSEYMVASESVALDTLGFEFLRDVAPGEAVYITTKGQLFTRQCAENPKTNPCLFEYVYFARPDSFMDKISVYSARVRMGQKLGEKIASEWEDLDIDVVIPIPETSCDIALEIARILEKPYRQGFVKNRYVGRTFIMPGQQARRQSVR
;
A
#
# COMPACT_ATOMS: atom_id res chain seq x y z
N GLY A 1 4.68 3.75 4.14
CA GLY A 1 3.87 4.98 4.10
C GLY A 1 4.80 6.17 4.17
N ASN A 2 4.31 7.32 4.64
CA ASN A 2 5.16 8.44 5.06
C ASN A 2 4.47 9.28 6.16
N LEU A 3 5.19 9.61 7.22
CA LEU A 3 4.76 10.57 8.25
C LEU A 3 5.12 12.01 7.87
N THR A 4 4.13 12.89 7.79
CA THR A 4 4.33 14.30 7.43
C THR A 4 4.85 15.13 8.60
N ASN A 5 4.70 14.65 9.84
CA ASN A 5 5.22 15.29 11.05
C ASN A 5 6.39 14.53 11.70
N ALA A 6 7.15 13.77 10.91
CA ALA A 6 8.28 12.97 11.40
C ALA A 6 9.29 13.78 12.23
N HIS A 7 9.63 15.00 11.80
CA HIS A 7 10.57 15.87 12.51
C HIS A 7 10.10 16.23 13.94
N GLU A 8 8.83 16.64 14.07
CA GLU A 8 8.19 16.97 15.35
C GLU A 8 8.18 15.74 16.27
N LEU A 9 7.78 14.58 15.75
CA LEU A 9 7.72 13.33 16.51
C LEU A 9 9.10 12.88 16.99
N ARG A 10 10.13 13.02 16.16
CA ARG A 10 11.52 12.71 16.54
C ARG A 10 11.97 13.56 17.73
N GLN A 11 11.68 14.85 17.70
CA GLN A 11 12.01 15.76 18.79
C GLN A 11 11.26 15.38 20.07
N LYS A 12 9.95 15.12 19.98
CA LYS A 12 9.13 14.69 21.12
C LYS A 12 9.61 13.37 21.75
N LEU A 13 9.99 12.40 20.92
CA LEU A 13 10.54 11.12 21.37
C LEU A 13 11.87 11.30 22.11
N PHE A 14 12.72 12.21 21.65
CA PHE A 14 13.99 12.52 22.31
C PHE A 14 13.76 13.22 23.66
N GLU A 15 12.97 14.29 23.68
CA GLU A 15 12.79 15.16 24.85
C GLU A 15 11.94 14.51 25.94
N SER A 16 10.78 13.93 25.57
CA SER A 16 9.81 13.38 26.52
C SER A 16 9.92 11.86 26.65
N GLY A 17 10.13 11.17 25.53
CA GLY A 17 10.19 9.71 25.50
C GLY A 17 11.54 9.13 25.90
N ARG A 18 12.59 9.95 25.97
CA ARG A 18 14.00 9.53 26.13
C ARG A 18 14.39 8.39 25.18
N ARG A 19 13.81 8.39 23.98
CA ARG A 19 14.03 7.39 22.92
C ARG A 19 14.87 8.02 21.82
N HIS A 20 16.05 7.46 21.57
CA HIS A 20 16.90 7.87 20.45
C HIS A 20 16.46 7.16 19.17
N VAL A 21 16.32 7.92 18.09
CA VAL A 21 16.03 7.40 16.73
C VAL A 21 17.34 7.43 15.95
N ASN A 22 17.81 6.26 15.56
CA ASN A 22 19.16 6.05 15.02
C ASN A 22 19.23 6.25 13.50
N THR A 23 18.11 6.13 12.78
CA THR A 23 18.03 6.34 11.34
C THR A 23 17.25 7.62 10.99
N THR A 24 17.12 7.88 9.69
CA THR A 24 16.22 8.90 9.14
C THR A 24 14.89 8.31 8.64
N SER A 25 14.65 7.02 8.89
CA SER A 25 13.40 6.37 8.54
C SER A 25 12.28 6.81 9.50
N ASP A 26 11.21 7.33 8.93
CA ASP A 26 9.99 7.64 9.68
C ASP A 26 9.29 6.39 10.24
N SER A 27 9.60 5.21 9.71
CA SER A 27 9.11 3.93 10.23
C SER A 27 9.71 3.60 11.60
N GLU A 28 10.97 3.98 11.84
CA GLU A 28 11.59 3.85 13.18
C GLU A 28 10.95 4.82 14.19
N ILE A 29 10.58 6.01 13.73
CA ILE A 29 9.83 6.99 14.53
C ILE A 29 8.46 6.41 14.88
N LEU A 30 7.72 5.89 13.90
CA LEU A 30 6.41 5.26 14.10
C LEU A 30 6.48 4.11 15.11
N LEU A 31 7.48 3.23 14.98
CA LEU A 31 7.74 2.14 15.92
C LEU A 31 7.96 2.66 17.34
N ASN A 32 8.76 3.72 17.50
CA ASN A 32 9.04 4.29 18.81
C ASN A 32 7.84 5.00 19.43
N VAL A 33 6.97 5.63 18.63
CA VAL A 33 5.70 6.19 19.12
C VAL A 33 4.80 5.06 19.63
N LEU A 34 4.61 3.99 18.85
CA LEU A 34 3.83 2.83 19.29
C LEU A 34 4.38 2.23 20.58
N ALA A 35 5.69 2.01 20.64
CA ALA A 35 6.35 1.46 21.82
C ALA A 35 6.22 2.38 23.04
N SER A 36 6.28 3.71 22.85
CA SER A 36 6.07 4.67 23.93
C SER A 36 4.64 4.68 24.47
N GLU A 37 3.64 4.41 23.63
CA GLU A 37 2.24 4.31 24.07
C GLU A 37 1.97 2.98 24.78
N LEU A 38 2.60 1.88 24.34
CA LEU A 38 2.50 0.57 24.99
C LEU A 38 3.19 0.55 26.37
N ASP A 39 4.26 1.33 26.56
CA ASP A 39 5.02 1.41 27.81
C ASP A 39 4.25 2.09 28.96
N ARG A 40 3.07 2.67 28.68
CA ARG A 40 2.22 3.31 29.70
C ARG A 40 1.46 2.32 30.58
N PHE A 41 1.41 1.05 30.20
CA PHE A 41 0.66 0.03 30.92
C PHE A 41 1.60 -0.74 31.88
N PRO A 42 1.38 -0.66 33.20
CA PRO A 42 2.29 -1.24 34.19
C PRO A 42 2.10 -2.74 34.40
N HIS A 43 0.97 -3.31 34.00
CA HIS A 43 0.64 -4.72 34.19
C HIS A 43 1.08 -5.57 32.99
N TYR A 44 1.31 -6.87 33.26
CA TYR A 44 1.62 -7.88 32.26
C TYR A 44 0.74 -9.11 32.47
N PRO A 45 0.20 -9.74 31.39
CA PRO A 45 0.30 -9.33 29.99
C PRO A 45 -0.56 -8.10 29.65
N LEU A 46 -0.32 -7.49 28.48
CA LEU A 46 -1.23 -6.48 27.92
C LEU A 46 -2.48 -7.17 27.39
N GLU A 47 -3.64 -6.62 27.74
CA GLU A 47 -4.91 -7.02 27.16
C GLU A 47 -5.08 -6.38 25.78
N ALA A 48 -5.96 -6.96 24.94
CA ALA A 48 -6.27 -6.41 23.62
C ALA A 48 -6.68 -4.93 23.69
N ASP A 49 -7.45 -4.56 24.73
CA ASP A 49 -7.85 -3.17 24.95
C ASP A 49 -6.67 -2.24 25.22
N ASN A 50 -5.60 -2.70 25.87
CA ASN A 50 -4.39 -1.88 26.08
C ASN A 50 -3.70 -1.62 24.74
N ILE A 51 -3.51 -2.67 23.92
CA ILE A 51 -2.87 -2.58 22.60
C ILE A 51 -3.62 -1.62 21.70
N PHE A 52 -4.94 -1.77 21.59
CA PHE A 52 -5.74 -0.88 20.77
C PHE A 52 -5.78 0.56 21.33
N THR A 53 -5.65 0.74 22.65
CA THR A 53 -5.61 2.08 23.26
C THR A 53 -4.31 2.78 22.90
N ALA A 54 -3.19 2.04 22.87
CA ALA A 54 -1.92 2.56 22.37
C ALA A 54 -2.01 2.96 20.89
N VAL A 55 -2.67 2.16 20.04
CA VAL A 55 -2.87 2.52 18.63
C VAL A 55 -3.71 3.78 18.48
N ALA A 56 -4.78 3.93 19.27
CA ALA A 56 -5.62 5.12 19.23
C ALA A 56 -4.86 6.39 19.65
N ALA A 57 -4.10 6.32 20.74
CA ALA A 57 -3.26 7.42 21.20
C ALA A 57 -2.14 7.76 20.19
N MET A 58 -1.62 6.77 19.47
CA MET A 58 -0.68 6.98 18.39
C MET A 58 -1.34 7.67 17.19
N HIS A 59 -2.55 7.28 16.77
CA HIS A 59 -3.27 7.95 15.66
C HIS A 59 -3.52 9.44 15.92
N GLN A 60 -3.70 9.86 17.17
CA GLN A 60 -3.83 11.27 17.55
C GLN A 60 -2.52 12.07 17.37
N GLN A 61 -1.37 11.39 17.40
CA GLN A 61 -0.04 12.02 17.28
C GLN A 61 0.51 11.97 15.85
N LEU A 62 0.28 10.86 15.14
CA LEU A 62 0.80 10.65 13.79
C LEU A 62 -0.03 11.42 12.76
N ARG A 63 0.65 12.15 11.86
CA ARG A 63 0.05 12.73 10.65
C ARG A 63 0.76 12.17 9.42
N GLY A 64 -0.02 11.72 8.44
CA GLY A 64 0.51 11.10 7.22
C GLY A 64 -0.31 9.89 6.81
N ALA A 65 0.33 9.01 6.04
CA ALA A 65 -0.29 7.83 5.45
C ALA A 65 0.53 6.58 5.76
N TYR A 66 -0.11 5.52 6.24
CA TYR A 66 0.58 4.32 6.70
C TYR A 66 -0.35 3.11 6.73
N ALA A 67 0.23 1.97 6.38
CA ALA A 67 -0.31 0.64 6.58
C ALA A 67 0.81 -0.13 7.28
N CYS A 68 0.54 -0.60 8.48
CA CYS A 68 1.56 -1.12 9.37
C CYS A 68 1.23 -2.54 9.81
N VAL A 69 2.28 -3.34 9.99
CA VAL A 69 2.25 -4.62 10.69
C VAL A 69 3.40 -4.62 11.70
N ALA A 70 3.14 -5.11 12.90
CA ALA A 70 4.07 -5.20 14.01
C ALA A 70 3.84 -6.50 14.79
N MET A 71 4.84 -6.92 15.56
CA MET A 71 4.72 -8.03 16.49
C MET A 71 5.15 -7.56 17.89
N ILE A 72 4.41 -8.01 18.90
CA ILE A 72 4.71 -7.75 20.30
C ILE A 72 4.99 -9.10 20.96
N ILE A 73 6.21 -9.29 21.48
CA ILE A 73 6.67 -10.55 22.09
C ILE A 73 5.72 -10.95 23.22
N GLY A 74 5.32 -12.24 23.25
CA GLY A 74 4.39 -12.78 24.25
C GLY A 74 2.92 -12.43 24.03
N HIS A 75 2.58 -11.63 23.01
CA HIS A 75 1.23 -11.12 22.76
C HIS A 75 0.70 -11.58 21.40
N GLY A 76 1.28 -11.08 20.30
CA GLY A 76 0.83 -11.44 18.95
C GLY A 76 1.20 -10.45 17.86
N LEU A 77 0.49 -10.55 16.74
CA LEU A 77 0.61 -9.68 15.56
C LEU A 77 -0.42 -8.55 15.65
N LEU A 78 0.02 -7.33 15.36
CA LEU A 78 -0.80 -6.14 15.28
C LEU A 78 -0.69 -5.55 13.88
N ALA A 79 -1.80 -5.20 13.24
CA ALA A 79 -1.84 -4.47 11.98
C ALA A 79 -2.78 -3.28 12.10
N PHE A 80 -2.49 -2.16 11.45
CA PHE A 80 -3.36 -0.99 11.47
C PHE A 80 -3.15 -0.10 10.25
N ARG A 81 -4.18 0.67 9.93
CA ARG A 81 -4.23 1.56 8.75
C ARG A 81 -4.46 3.00 9.18
N ASP A 82 -3.90 3.96 8.45
CA ASP A 82 -4.07 5.38 8.74
C ASP A 82 -5.56 5.80 8.75
N PRO A 83 -5.94 6.85 9.50
CA PRO A 83 -7.34 7.28 9.63
C PRO A 83 -8.04 7.67 8.32
N ASN A 84 -7.27 7.94 7.25
CA ASN A 84 -7.76 8.30 5.93
C ASN A 84 -7.75 7.11 4.95
N GLY A 85 -7.31 5.92 5.37
CA GLY A 85 -7.25 4.74 4.50
C GLY A 85 -6.37 4.92 3.27
N ILE A 86 -5.34 5.77 3.33
CA ILE A 86 -4.58 6.18 2.14
C ILE A 86 -3.71 5.03 1.61
N ARG A 87 -2.99 4.33 2.50
CA ARG A 87 -2.17 3.16 2.10
C ARG A 87 -3.00 1.88 2.14
N PRO A 88 -2.86 0.97 1.16
CA PRO A 88 -3.65 -0.25 1.13
C PRO A 88 -3.19 -1.26 2.18
N LEU A 89 -4.15 -1.97 2.78
CA LEU A 89 -3.92 -3.05 3.73
C LEU A 89 -5.14 -3.97 3.74
N VAL A 90 -4.91 -5.25 3.49
CA VAL A 90 -5.95 -6.29 3.48
C VAL A 90 -5.65 -7.35 4.54
N ILE A 91 -6.69 -8.06 4.97
CA ILE A 91 -6.58 -9.23 5.83
C ILE A 91 -7.20 -10.47 5.17
N GLY A 92 -6.51 -11.60 5.30
CA GLY A 92 -6.98 -12.91 4.90
C GLY A 92 -6.89 -13.94 6.02
N LYS A 93 -7.57 -15.07 5.82
CA LYS A 93 -7.62 -16.21 6.73
C LYS A 93 -7.37 -17.51 5.99
N ARG A 94 -6.76 -18.48 6.65
CA ARG A 94 -6.72 -19.88 6.21
C ARG A 94 -7.15 -20.79 7.35
N THR A 95 -8.10 -21.68 7.10
CA THR A 95 -8.51 -22.69 8.08
C THR A 95 -7.71 -23.97 7.81
N LEU A 96 -7.00 -24.46 8.81
CA LEU A 96 -6.22 -25.71 8.76
C LEU A 96 -7.14 -26.92 8.94
N GLU A 97 -6.63 -28.10 8.58
CA GLU A 97 -7.37 -29.37 8.69
C GLU A 97 -7.81 -29.69 10.12
N ASP A 98 -7.05 -29.23 11.12
CA ASP A 98 -7.36 -29.40 12.54
C ASP A 98 -8.30 -28.33 13.11
N GLY A 99 -8.86 -27.47 12.25
CA GLY A 99 -9.81 -26.42 12.62
C GLY A 99 -9.16 -25.12 13.12
N ARG A 100 -7.83 -25.06 13.27
CA ARG A 100 -7.13 -23.82 13.63
C ARG A 100 -7.19 -22.81 12.48
N SER A 101 -7.16 -21.53 12.84
CA SER A 101 -7.18 -20.43 11.87
C SER A 101 -5.83 -19.72 11.84
N GLU A 102 -5.25 -19.59 10.66
CA GLU A 102 -4.13 -18.70 10.37
C GLU A 102 -4.65 -17.40 9.79
N TYR A 103 -3.97 -16.30 10.08
CA TYR A 103 -4.30 -14.98 9.57
C TYR A 103 -3.08 -14.34 8.93
N MET A 104 -3.32 -13.56 7.89
CA MET A 104 -2.29 -12.81 7.19
C MET A 104 -2.82 -11.42 6.87
N VAL A 105 -1.93 -10.42 6.96
CA VAL A 105 -2.17 -9.10 6.40
C VAL A 105 -1.16 -8.81 5.31
N ALA A 106 -1.56 -8.07 4.28
CA ALA A 106 -0.70 -7.71 3.17
C ALA A 106 -1.12 -6.36 2.59
N SER A 107 -0.21 -5.71 1.86
CA SER A 107 -0.54 -4.48 1.13
C SER A 107 -1.51 -4.73 -0.03
N GLU A 108 -1.49 -5.91 -0.62
CA GLU A 108 -2.31 -6.27 -1.79
C GLU A 108 -2.92 -7.67 -1.62
N SER A 109 -4.13 -7.88 -2.14
CA SER A 109 -4.86 -9.17 -2.06
C SER A 109 -4.10 -10.32 -2.71
N VAL A 110 -3.33 -10.05 -3.75
CA VAL A 110 -2.59 -11.09 -4.50
C VAL A 110 -1.58 -11.87 -3.66
N ALA A 111 -1.10 -11.29 -2.55
CA ALA A 111 -0.26 -12.02 -1.61
C ALA A 111 -1.03 -13.12 -0.87
N LEU A 112 -2.31 -12.86 -0.55
CA LEU A 112 -3.21 -13.84 0.05
C LEU A 112 -3.49 -14.97 -0.94
N ASP A 113 -3.84 -14.61 -2.18
CA ASP A 113 -4.15 -15.56 -3.26
C ASP A 113 -2.99 -16.52 -3.52
N THR A 114 -1.76 -15.97 -3.62
CA THR A 114 -0.54 -16.74 -3.88
C THR A 114 -0.27 -17.80 -2.80
N LEU A 115 -0.72 -17.57 -1.56
CA LEU A 115 -0.48 -18.45 -0.41
C LEU A 115 -1.72 -19.27 -0.01
N GLY A 116 -2.81 -19.18 -0.77
CA GLY A 116 -4.06 -19.89 -0.50
C GLY A 116 -4.78 -19.39 0.76
N PHE A 117 -4.65 -18.10 1.09
CA PHE A 117 -5.47 -17.45 2.11
C PHE A 117 -6.76 -16.93 1.46
N GLU A 118 -7.88 -17.18 2.12
CA GLU A 118 -9.16 -16.56 1.79
C GLU A 118 -9.09 -15.06 2.11
N PHE A 119 -9.41 -14.21 1.15
CA PHE A 119 -9.59 -12.77 1.40
C PHE A 119 -10.80 -12.55 2.30
N LEU A 120 -10.61 -11.87 3.43
CA LEU A 120 -11.72 -11.48 4.30
C LEU A 120 -12.26 -10.10 3.90
N ARG A 121 -11.38 -9.09 3.93
CA ARG A 121 -11.70 -7.67 3.67
C ARG A 121 -10.45 -6.80 3.71
N ASP A 122 -10.58 -5.58 3.25
CA ASP A 122 -9.67 -4.49 3.58
C ASP A 122 -9.70 -4.21 5.09
N VAL A 123 -8.53 -3.85 5.66
CA VAL A 123 -8.46 -3.20 6.97
C VAL A 123 -9.01 -1.78 6.80
N ALA A 124 -10.00 -1.42 7.60
CA ALA A 124 -10.71 -0.16 7.46
C ALA A 124 -9.83 1.04 7.84
N PRO A 125 -10.16 2.26 7.37
CA PRO A 125 -9.45 3.47 7.81
C PRO A 125 -9.46 3.62 9.34
N GLY A 126 -8.28 3.81 9.95
CA GLY A 126 -8.11 3.92 11.40
C GLY A 126 -8.31 2.62 12.21
N GLU A 127 -8.65 1.52 11.54
CA GLU A 127 -8.82 0.23 12.21
C GLU A 127 -7.46 -0.36 12.60
N ALA A 128 -7.47 -1.02 13.76
CA ALA A 128 -6.44 -1.94 14.19
C ALA A 128 -6.98 -3.37 14.26
N VAL A 129 -6.13 -4.31 13.86
CA VAL A 129 -6.35 -5.75 13.92
C VAL A 129 -5.27 -6.37 14.80
N TYR A 130 -5.67 -7.14 15.79
CA TYR A 130 -4.77 -7.84 16.70
C TYR A 130 -5.05 -9.34 16.68
N ILE A 131 -4.01 -10.13 16.39
CA ILE A 131 -4.06 -11.60 16.34
C ILE A 131 -3.14 -12.14 17.42
N THR A 132 -3.69 -12.83 18.40
CA THR A 132 -2.91 -13.38 19.52
C THR A 132 -2.03 -14.54 19.05
N THR A 133 -1.01 -14.89 19.84
CA THR A 133 -0.20 -16.12 19.63
C THR A 133 -1.03 -17.41 19.65
N LYS A 134 -2.26 -17.37 20.20
CA LYS A 134 -3.21 -18.48 20.21
C LYS A 134 -4.13 -18.50 18.98
N GLY A 135 -3.99 -17.56 18.05
CA GLY A 135 -4.79 -17.47 16.82
C GLY A 135 -6.17 -16.83 17.01
N GLN A 136 -6.39 -16.05 18.08
CA GLN A 136 -7.64 -15.29 18.25
C GLN A 136 -7.53 -13.93 17.54
N LEU A 137 -8.51 -13.61 16.71
CA LEU A 137 -8.62 -12.35 15.98
C LEU A 137 -9.47 -11.34 16.77
N PHE A 138 -8.92 -10.16 17.00
CA PHE A 138 -9.60 -9.00 17.57
C PHE A 138 -9.46 -7.81 16.60
N THR A 139 -10.47 -6.95 16.56
CA THR A 139 -10.45 -5.74 15.71
C THR A 139 -11.07 -4.56 16.46
N ARG A 140 -10.54 -3.35 16.30
CA ARG A 140 -11.11 -2.14 16.91
C ARG A 140 -10.87 -0.91 16.04
N GLN A 141 -11.87 -0.05 15.94
CA GLN A 141 -11.69 1.30 15.41
C GLN A 141 -10.87 2.11 16.42
N CYS A 142 -9.73 2.65 15.97
CA CYS A 142 -8.78 3.37 16.81
C CYS A 142 -8.62 4.85 16.40
N ALA A 143 -9.35 5.33 15.39
CA ALA A 143 -9.34 6.72 14.98
C ALA A 143 -10.73 7.37 15.11
N GLU A 144 -10.73 8.66 15.44
CA GLU A 144 -11.93 9.50 15.37
C GLU A 144 -12.18 9.94 13.92
N ASN A 145 -13.44 9.95 13.51
CA ASN A 145 -13.89 10.39 12.18
C ASN A 145 -13.11 9.75 11.01
N PRO A 146 -13.00 8.41 10.95
CA PRO A 146 -12.28 7.72 9.88
C PRO A 146 -12.92 8.02 8.51
N LYS A 147 -12.08 8.16 7.49
CA LYS A 147 -12.51 8.44 6.10
C LYS A 147 -11.82 7.51 5.12
N THR A 148 -12.51 7.19 4.04
CA THR A 148 -11.97 6.35 2.96
C THR A 148 -11.44 7.23 1.83
N ASN A 149 -10.14 7.53 1.86
CA ASN A 149 -9.43 8.33 0.86
C ASN A 149 -8.26 7.53 0.26
N PRO A 150 -8.55 6.43 -0.47
CA PRO A 150 -7.51 5.54 -0.99
C PRO A 150 -6.60 6.26 -1.98
N CYS A 151 -5.33 5.87 -2.00
CA CYS A 151 -4.36 6.49 -2.89
C CYS A 151 -4.67 6.19 -4.36
N LEU A 152 -5.06 7.22 -5.13
CA LEU A 152 -5.40 7.07 -6.54
C LEU A 152 -4.23 6.51 -7.39
N PHE A 153 -2.99 6.80 -6.99
CA PHE A 153 -1.78 6.33 -7.67
C PHE A 153 -1.62 4.80 -7.65
N GLU A 154 -2.20 4.11 -6.66
CA GLU A 154 -2.24 2.64 -6.63
C GLU A 154 -2.95 2.11 -7.86
N TYR A 155 -4.15 2.64 -8.14
CA TYR A 155 -4.94 2.26 -9.31
C TYR A 155 -4.28 2.64 -10.63
N VAL A 156 -3.66 3.82 -10.70
CA VAL A 156 -3.04 4.31 -11.95
C VAL A 156 -1.89 3.42 -12.38
N TYR A 157 -0.94 3.08 -11.50
CA TYR A 157 0.19 2.24 -11.91
C TYR A 157 0.90 1.43 -10.83
N PHE A 158 0.77 1.78 -9.54
CA PHE A 158 1.65 1.20 -8.52
C PHE A 158 1.26 -0.23 -8.17
N ALA A 159 -0.04 -0.49 -8.06
CA ALA A 159 -0.59 -1.79 -7.73
C ALA A 159 -0.49 -2.80 -8.87
N ARG A 160 -0.52 -4.09 -8.53
CA ARG A 160 -0.74 -5.11 -9.55
C ARG A 160 -2.20 -5.10 -10.04
N PRO A 161 -2.44 -5.39 -11.33
CA PRO A 161 -3.79 -5.36 -11.90
C PRO A 161 -4.73 -6.43 -11.34
N ASP A 162 -4.20 -7.54 -10.84
CA ASP A 162 -4.94 -8.66 -10.24
C ASP A 162 -5.30 -8.43 -8.76
N SER A 163 -4.97 -7.27 -8.20
CA SER A 163 -5.36 -6.89 -6.84
C SER A 163 -6.75 -6.25 -6.78
N PHE A 164 -7.45 -6.49 -5.66
CA PHE A 164 -8.61 -5.72 -5.23
C PHE A 164 -8.23 -4.84 -4.04
N MET A 165 -8.49 -3.54 -4.15
CA MET A 165 -8.24 -2.57 -3.07
C MET A 165 -9.51 -1.79 -2.79
N ASP A 166 -9.93 -1.76 -1.52
CA ASP A 166 -11.16 -1.09 -1.10
C ASP A 166 -12.35 -1.46 -2.00
N LYS A 167 -12.46 -2.76 -2.33
CA LYS A 167 -13.46 -3.39 -3.22
C LYS A 167 -13.37 -3.03 -4.71
N ILE A 168 -12.31 -2.33 -5.13
CA ILE A 168 -12.09 -1.94 -6.52
C ILE A 168 -11.02 -2.85 -7.14
N SER A 169 -11.39 -3.55 -8.23
CA SER A 169 -10.41 -4.22 -9.09
C SER A 169 -9.52 -3.19 -9.77
N VAL A 170 -8.20 -3.32 -9.60
CA VAL A 170 -7.21 -2.44 -10.24
C VAL A 170 -7.28 -2.56 -11.76
N TYR A 171 -7.37 -3.78 -12.30
CA TYR A 171 -7.56 -4.01 -13.73
C TYR A 171 -8.78 -3.27 -14.28
N SER A 172 -9.97 -3.47 -13.68
CA SER A 172 -11.19 -2.81 -14.16
C SER A 172 -11.13 -1.28 -14.02
N ALA A 173 -10.45 -0.77 -12.99
CA ALA A 173 -10.21 0.67 -12.86
C ALA A 173 -9.38 1.20 -14.03
N ARG A 174 -8.31 0.50 -14.43
CA ARG A 174 -7.46 0.86 -15.57
C ARG A 174 -8.19 0.79 -16.91
N VAL A 175 -9.01 -0.24 -17.13
CA VAL A 175 -9.88 -0.30 -18.32
C VAL A 175 -10.81 0.92 -18.37
N ARG A 176 -11.46 1.29 -17.26
CA ARG A 176 -12.30 2.51 -17.19
C ARG A 176 -11.50 3.80 -17.43
N MET A 177 -10.23 3.87 -17.02
CA MET A 177 -9.37 5.00 -17.37
C MET A 177 -9.17 5.09 -18.89
N GLY A 178 -8.93 3.94 -19.54
CA GLY A 178 -8.81 3.84 -21.00
C GLY A 178 -10.10 4.28 -21.70
N GLN A 179 -11.26 3.82 -21.22
CA GLN A 179 -12.56 4.23 -21.72
C GLN A 179 -12.72 5.76 -21.63
N LYS A 180 -12.50 6.35 -20.46
CA LYS A 180 -12.66 7.80 -20.24
C LYS A 180 -11.69 8.62 -21.07
N LEU A 181 -10.45 8.15 -21.22
CA LEU A 181 -9.46 8.83 -22.04
C LEU A 181 -9.78 8.70 -23.54
N GLY A 182 -10.27 7.55 -23.98
CA GLY A 182 -10.74 7.34 -25.35
C GLY A 182 -11.92 8.24 -25.69
N GLU A 183 -12.93 8.32 -24.82
CA GLU A 183 -14.09 9.23 -24.95
C GLU A 183 -13.64 10.69 -25.06
N LYS A 184 -12.65 11.09 -24.24
CA LYS A 184 -12.08 12.43 -24.27
C LYS A 184 -11.34 12.71 -25.58
N ILE A 185 -10.48 11.79 -26.03
CA ILE A 185 -9.75 11.93 -27.30
C ILE A 185 -10.73 12.02 -28.47
N ALA A 186 -11.75 11.16 -28.52
CA ALA A 186 -12.77 11.20 -29.57
C ALA A 186 -13.48 12.56 -29.64
N SER A 187 -13.75 13.18 -28.48
CA SER A 187 -14.42 14.48 -28.39
C SER A 187 -13.51 15.67 -28.69
N GLU A 188 -12.24 15.63 -28.30
CA GLU A 188 -11.34 16.79 -28.39
C GLU A 188 -10.48 16.77 -29.66
N TRP A 189 -10.21 15.59 -30.22
CA TRP A 189 -9.24 15.37 -31.31
C TRP A 189 -9.89 14.80 -32.57
N GLU A 190 -11.17 15.09 -32.81
CA GLU A 190 -11.92 14.61 -33.99
C GLU A 190 -11.23 14.96 -35.32
N ASP A 191 -10.57 16.13 -35.39
CA ASP A 191 -9.88 16.61 -36.60
C ASP A 191 -8.46 16.04 -36.80
N LEU A 192 -7.95 15.22 -35.88
CA LEU A 192 -6.61 14.64 -35.99
C LEU A 192 -6.63 13.31 -36.73
N ASP A 193 -5.72 13.17 -37.69
CA ASP A 193 -5.49 11.89 -38.35
C ASP A 193 -4.61 10.98 -37.49
N ILE A 194 -5.24 10.00 -36.82
CA ILE A 194 -4.57 9.01 -35.97
C ILE A 194 -4.56 7.67 -36.70
N ASP A 195 -3.37 7.18 -37.05
CA ASP A 195 -3.20 5.88 -37.72
C ASP A 195 -3.33 4.68 -36.77
N VAL A 196 -2.76 4.79 -35.57
CA VAL A 196 -2.53 3.64 -34.68
C VAL A 196 -2.41 4.08 -33.23
N VAL A 197 -2.89 3.23 -32.30
CA VAL A 197 -2.69 3.39 -30.86
C VAL A 197 -1.57 2.45 -30.40
N ILE A 198 -0.55 3.02 -29.75
CA ILE A 198 0.63 2.29 -29.28
C ILE A 198 0.80 2.55 -27.78
N PRO A 199 0.78 1.53 -26.90
CA PRO A 199 1.05 1.71 -25.49
C PRO A 199 2.55 1.89 -25.21
N ILE A 200 2.85 2.59 -24.12
CA ILE A 200 4.14 2.45 -23.45
C ILE A 200 4.00 1.32 -22.41
N PRO A 201 4.71 0.19 -22.57
CA PRO A 201 4.54 -0.97 -21.70
C PRO A 201 5.08 -0.75 -20.27
N GLU A 202 4.54 -1.42 -19.25
CA GLU A 202 3.53 -2.50 -19.32
C GLU A 202 2.14 -2.04 -18.90
N THR A 203 2.03 -1.15 -17.91
CA THR A 203 0.76 -0.76 -17.27
C THR A 203 -0.29 -0.23 -18.25
N SER A 204 0.15 0.51 -19.27
CA SER A 204 -0.76 1.17 -20.21
C SER A 204 -1.27 0.27 -21.33
N CYS A 205 -0.85 -1.00 -21.41
CA CYS A 205 -1.27 -1.91 -22.48
C CYS A 205 -2.80 -2.08 -22.51
N ASP A 206 -3.42 -2.42 -21.38
CA ASP A 206 -4.89 -2.58 -21.30
C ASP A 206 -5.64 -1.25 -21.43
N ILE A 207 -5.05 -0.16 -20.93
CA ILE A 207 -5.62 1.19 -21.04
C ILE A 207 -5.68 1.61 -22.51
N ALA A 208 -4.57 1.44 -23.24
CA ALA A 208 -4.45 1.80 -24.65
C ALA A 208 -5.28 0.88 -25.54
N LEU A 209 -5.42 -0.40 -25.18
CA LEU A 209 -6.31 -1.31 -25.87
C LEU A 209 -7.76 -0.82 -25.83
N GLU A 210 -8.23 -0.36 -24.67
CA GLU A 210 -9.57 0.21 -24.54
C GLU A 210 -9.73 1.54 -25.27
N ILE A 211 -8.70 2.40 -25.28
CA ILE A 211 -8.67 3.63 -26.09
C ILE A 211 -8.79 3.28 -27.58
N ALA A 212 -8.00 2.33 -28.07
CA ALA A 212 -8.02 1.89 -29.47
C ALA A 212 -9.41 1.39 -29.88
N ARG A 213 -10.08 0.65 -28.98
CA ARG A 213 -11.45 0.19 -29.16
C ARG A 213 -12.45 1.35 -29.29
N ILE A 214 -12.35 2.37 -28.42
CA ILE A 214 -13.24 3.54 -28.46
C ILE A 214 -13.02 4.38 -29.72
N LEU A 215 -11.77 4.55 -30.16
CA LEU A 215 -11.43 5.34 -31.35
C LEU A 215 -11.57 4.56 -32.67
N GLU A 216 -11.89 3.27 -32.61
CA GLU A 216 -11.92 2.36 -33.76
C GLU A 216 -10.59 2.36 -34.56
N LYS A 217 -9.46 2.54 -33.86
CA LYS A 217 -8.11 2.53 -34.44
C LYS A 217 -7.38 1.23 -34.12
N PRO A 218 -6.44 0.77 -34.97
CA PRO A 218 -5.67 -0.42 -34.69
C PRO A 218 -4.78 -0.22 -33.45
N TYR A 219 -4.76 -1.22 -32.57
CA TYR A 219 -3.77 -1.33 -31.49
C TYR A 219 -2.54 -2.08 -31.99
N ARG A 220 -1.34 -1.56 -31.74
CA ARG A 220 -0.08 -2.22 -32.10
C ARG A 220 0.94 -2.14 -30.96
N GLN A 221 1.66 -3.23 -30.74
CA GLN A 221 2.81 -3.26 -29.85
C GLN A 221 4.04 -2.66 -30.57
N GLY A 222 4.10 -1.33 -30.61
CA GLY A 222 5.24 -0.60 -31.18
C GLY A 222 6.46 -0.51 -30.26
N PHE A 223 6.25 -0.63 -28.95
CA PHE A 223 7.31 -0.64 -27.94
C PHE A 223 7.34 -1.96 -27.18
N VAL A 224 8.55 -2.41 -26.86
CA VAL A 224 8.81 -3.57 -26.00
C VAL A 224 9.69 -3.12 -24.85
N LYS A 225 9.25 -3.37 -23.61
CA LYS A 225 10.05 -3.07 -22.43
C LYS A 225 11.18 -4.09 -22.30
N ASN A 226 12.40 -3.63 -22.12
CA ASN A 226 13.50 -4.50 -21.73
C ASN A 226 13.24 -5.06 -20.32
N ARG A 227 12.89 -6.35 -20.23
CA ARG A 227 12.59 -7.01 -18.95
C ARG A 227 13.82 -7.11 -18.04
N TYR A 228 15.02 -7.14 -18.63
CA TYR A 228 16.28 -7.27 -17.93
C TYR A 228 17.11 -6.00 -18.16
N VAL A 229 17.10 -5.10 -17.17
CA VAL A 229 17.93 -3.90 -17.17
C VAL A 229 19.06 -4.10 -16.17
N GLY A 230 20.29 -4.09 -16.65
CA GLY A 230 21.49 -4.19 -15.81
C GLY A 230 21.92 -2.83 -15.26
N ARG A 231 22.81 -2.85 -14.26
CA ARG A 231 23.50 -1.63 -13.82
C ARG A 231 24.50 -1.17 -14.88
N THR A 232 24.62 0.13 -15.09
CA THR A 232 25.73 0.71 -15.86
C THR A 232 26.98 0.73 -14.99
N PHE A 233 28.08 0.17 -15.47
CA PHE A 233 29.37 0.28 -14.80
C PHE A 233 30.01 1.64 -15.06
N ILE A 234 30.77 2.15 -14.09
CA ILE A 234 31.52 3.39 -14.25
C ILE A 234 32.70 3.10 -15.19
N MET A 235 32.47 3.32 -16.49
CA MET A 235 33.52 3.20 -17.49
C MET A 235 34.37 4.50 -17.55
N PRO A 236 35.70 4.40 -17.74
CA PRO A 236 36.54 5.56 -18.04
C PRO A 236 36.22 6.09 -19.45
N GLY A 237 36.01 7.41 -19.57
CA GLY A 237 35.68 8.08 -20.84
C GLY A 237 34.18 8.40 -21.03
N GLN A 238 33.88 9.62 -21.49
CA GLN A 238 32.51 10.16 -21.62
C GLN A 238 31.67 9.47 -22.72
N GLN A 239 32.31 9.02 -23.81
CA GLN A 239 31.62 8.38 -24.94
C GLN A 239 31.03 7.01 -24.56
N ALA A 240 31.78 6.19 -23.83
CA ALA A 240 31.31 4.88 -23.36
C ALA A 240 30.12 5.01 -22.38
N ARG A 241 30.07 6.08 -21.56
CA ARG A 241 28.94 6.35 -20.65
C ARG A 241 27.64 6.71 -21.37
N ARG A 242 27.70 7.43 -22.51
CA ARG A 242 26.49 7.82 -23.25
C ARG A 242 25.85 6.64 -24.00
N GLN A 243 26.65 5.66 -24.44
CA GLN A 243 26.13 4.47 -25.12
C GLN A 243 25.44 3.49 -24.16
N SER A 244 25.84 3.45 -22.89
CA SER A 244 25.28 2.54 -21.88
C SER A 244 23.95 2.98 -21.25
N VAL A 245 23.39 4.12 -21.67
CA VAL A 245 22.14 4.71 -21.13
C VAL A 245 21.03 4.76 -22.19
N ARG A 246 21.05 3.84 -23.17
CA ARG A 246 19.95 3.65 -24.14
C ARG A 246 19.24 2.33 -23.90
#